data_AF-A0A944DSR2-F1
#
_entry.id   AF-A0A944DSR2-F1
#
_cell.length_a   1.000
_cell.length_b   1.000
_cell.length_c   1.000
_cell.angle_alpha   90.00
_cell.angle_beta   90.00
_cell.angle_gamma   90.00
#
_symmetry.space_group_name_H-M   'P 1'
#
loop_
_entity.id
_entity.type
_entity.pdbx_description
1 polymer ?
#
loop_
_entity_poly.entity_id
_entity_poly.type
_entity_poly.pdbx_seq_one_letter_code
_entity_poly.pdbx_strand_id
1 'polypeptide(L)'
;ISADTPDAEITADIWGLPDHLRPVPVVLLVDEVAELALFSNTAEKKRRERIVTALVRLVQLGRAAGIYVEICGQRFGAELGDGITMLRAQLTGRVSHRVNDEASAKMAFGDISPDAVLATTQIPVERPGMAVAGDSTGGWVRIRTPFTTMRQAVNACTANAHRTPVLDGLESFRPVLPALAPVEAPAPAARPATA
;
A
#
# COMPACT_ATOMS: atom_id res chain seq x y z
N ILE A 1 -16.98 -25.88 -18.21
CA ILE A 1 -17.53 -26.59 -17.03
C ILE A 1 -18.56 -27.55 -17.57
N SER A 2 -18.37 -28.86 -17.42
CA SER A 2 -19.36 -29.85 -17.84
C SER A 2 -20.48 -29.94 -16.80
N ALA A 3 -21.64 -30.46 -17.20
CA ALA A 3 -22.78 -30.63 -16.30
C ALA A 3 -22.49 -31.54 -15.08
N ASP A 4 -21.42 -32.33 -15.16
CA ASP A 4 -21.03 -33.29 -14.11
C ASP A 4 -20.05 -32.72 -13.08
N THR A 5 -19.64 -31.45 -13.22
CA THR A 5 -18.75 -30.80 -12.24
C THR A 5 -19.54 -30.51 -10.97
N PRO A 6 -19.18 -31.07 -9.80
CA PRO A 6 -19.89 -30.80 -8.55
C PRO A 6 -19.85 -29.30 -8.21
N ASP A 7 -20.95 -28.75 -7.68
CA ASP A 7 -21.03 -27.32 -7.32
C ASP A 7 -19.90 -26.86 -6.36
N ALA A 8 -19.44 -27.76 -5.48
CA ALA A 8 -18.33 -27.51 -4.56
C ALA A 8 -16.96 -27.32 -5.25
N GLU A 9 -16.84 -27.74 -6.51
CA GLU A 9 -15.64 -27.59 -7.34
C GLU A 9 -15.70 -26.35 -8.25
N ILE A 10 -16.84 -25.64 -8.27
CA ILE A 10 -17.04 -24.42 -9.04
C ILE A 10 -16.70 -23.23 -8.14
N THR A 11 -15.59 -22.55 -8.44
CA THR A 11 -15.20 -21.30 -7.77
C THR A 11 -15.21 -20.11 -8.72
N ALA A 12 -15.68 -18.96 -8.24
CA ALA A 12 -15.62 -17.68 -8.96
C ALA A 12 -14.39 -16.84 -8.57
N ASP A 13 -13.62 -17.30 -7.59
CA ASP A 13 -12.39 -16.65 -7.12
C ASP A 13 -11.22 -17.63 -7.06
N ILE A 14 -10.01 -17.10 -6.95
CA ILE A 14 -8.80 -17.92 -6.90
C ILE A 14 -8.67 -18.72 -5.60
N TRP A 15 -9.40 -18.35 -4.54
CA TRP A 15 -9.27 -18.95 -3.22
C TRP A 15 -9.98 -20.31 -3.14
N GLY A 16 -11.01 -20.53 -3.96
CA GLY A 16 -11.60 -21.85 -4.15
C GLY A 16 -10.73 -22.81 -4.99
N LEU A 17 -9.65 -22.35 -5.63
CA LEU A 17 -8.76 -23.24 -6.39
C LEU A 17 -7.91 -24.11 -5.47
N PRO A 18 -7.52 -25.32 -5.88
CA PRO A 18 -6.45 -26.09 -5.25
C PRO A 18 -5.15 -25.27 -5.13
N ASP A 19 -4.39 -25.45 -4.05
CA ASP A 19 -3.21 -24.64 -3.73
C ASP A 19 -2.19 -24.53 -4.87
N HIS A 20 -1.96 -25.63 -5.60
CA HIS A 20 -0.99 -25.68 -6.70
C HIS A 20 -1.46 -24.96 -7.98
N LEU A 21 -2.74 -24.56 -8.05
CA LEU A 21 -3.32 -23.79 -9.15
C LEU A 21 -3.55 -22.32 -8.77
N ARG A 22 -3.35 -21.94 -7.50
CA ARG A 22 -3.54 -20.55 -7.05
C ARG A 22 -2.43 -19.67 -7.61
N PRO A 23 -2.74 -18.59 -8.33
CA PRO A 23 -1.73 -17.63 -8.73
C PRO A 23 -1.14 -16.93 -7.49
N VAL A 24 0.07 -16.39 -7.64
CA VAL A 24 0.73 -15.62 -6.59
C VAL A 24 -0.08 -14.35 -6.31
N PRO A 25 -0.50 -14.08 -5.05
CA PRO A 25 -1.17 -12.84 -4.72
C PRO A 25 -0.31 -11.62 -5.00
N VAL A 26 -0.93 -10.54 -5.49
CA VAL A 26 -0.24 -9.31 -5.87
C VAL A 26 -0.65 -8.19 -4.92
N VAL A 27 0.33 -7.45 -4.41
CA VAL A 27 0.10 -6.19 -3.68
C VAL A 27 0.55 -5.04 -4.57
N LEU A 28 -0.39 -4.22 -5.00
CA LEU A 28 -0.12 -2.95 -5.68
C LEU A 28 0.03 -1.85 -4.63
N LEU A 29 1.25 -1.35 -4.45
CA LEU A 29 1.55 -0.25 -3.55
C LEU A 29 1.68 1.06 -4.34
N VAL A 30 0.96 2.09 -3.90
CA VAL A 30 1.10 3.47 -4.36
C VAL A 30 1.64 4.28 -3.18
N ASP A 31 2.90 4.69 -3.22
CA ASP A 31 3.56 5.36 -2.07
C ASP A 31 3.05 6.79 -1.83
N GLU A 32 2.76 7.53 -2.90
CA GLU A 32 2.21 8.89 -2.82
C GLU A 32 1.07 9.08 -3.82
N VAL A 33 -0.15 9.01 -3.31
CA VAL A 33 -1.37 9.22 -4.11
C VAL A 33 -1.48 10.64 -4.65
N ALA A 34 -0.89 11.64 -4.00
CA ALA A 34 -0.97 13.03 -4.44
C ALA A 34 -0.30 13.23 -5.81
N GLU A 35 0.71 12.43 -6.14
CA GLU A 35 1.33 12.42 -7.48
C GLU A 35 0.35 12.01 -8.57
N LEU A 36 -0.69 11.22 -8.24
CA LEU A 36 -1.77 10.92 -9.18
C LEU A 36 -2.71 12.12 -9.36
N ALA A 37 -2.77 13.07 -8.43
CA ALA A 37 -3.65 14.23 -8.54
C ALA A 37 -3.06 15.39 -9.36
N LEU A 38 -1.74 15.44 -9.53
CA LEU A 38 -1.04 16.51 -10.24
C LEU A 38 -1.17 16.37 -11.77
N PHE A 39 -1.52 17.45 -12.46
CA PHE A 39 -1.54 17.52 -13.92
C PHE A 39 -1.32 18.97 -14.38
N SER A 40 -0.69 19.11 -15.55
CA SER A 40 -0.38 20.41 -16.18
C SER A 40 -1.26 20.70 -17.40
N ASN A 41 -1.88 19.67 -17.99
CA ASN A 41 -2.67 19.80 -19.21
C ASN A 41 -3.87 18.83 -19.27
N THR A 42 -4.78 19.08 -20.23
CA THR A 42 -6.02 18.32 -20.40
C THR A 42 -5.79 16.84 -20.79
N ALA A 43 -4.71 16.53 -21.50
CA ALA A 43 -4.40 15.15 -21.88
C ALA A 43 -3.97 14.32 -20.66
N GLU A 44 -3.14 14.90 -19.79
CA GLU A 44 -2.76 14.33 -18.50
C GLU A 44 -3.98 14.14 -17.59
N LYS A 45 -4.89 15.11 -17.53
CA LYS A 45 -6.15 15.00 -16.79
C LYS A 45 -6.96 13.75 -17.21
N LYS A 46 -7.16 13.54 -18.52
CA LYS A 46 -7.87 12.35 -19.04
C LYS A 46 -7.13 11.06 -18.70
N ARG A 47 -5.80 11.05 -18.76
CA ARG A 47 -4.98 9.87 -18.39
C ARG A 47 -5.14 9.53 -16.92
N ARG A 48 -5.10 10.52 -16.04
CA ARG A 48 -5.34 10.37 -14.62
C ARG A 48 -6.71 9.76 -14.34
N GLU A 49 -7.77 10.32 -14.91
CA GLU A 49 -9.13 9.84 -14.68
C GLU A 49 -9.24 8.34 -14.99
N ARG A 50 -8.62 7.89 -16.09
CA ARG A 50 -8.54 6.46 -16.42
C ARG A 50 -7.78 5.64 -15.37
N ILE A 51 -6.65 6.14 -14.86
CA ILE A 51 -5.85 5.47 -13.82
C ILE A 51 -6.67 5.34 -12.53
N VAL A 52 -7.29 6.43 -12.07
CA VAL A 52 -8.11 6.43 -10.85
C VAL A 52 -9.30 5.48 -11.01
N THR A 53 -9.99 5.49 -12.15
CA THR A 53 -11.05 4.53 -12.43
C THR A 53 -10.54 3.08 -12.42
N ALA A 54 -9.37 2.81 -13.00
CA ALA A 54 -8.77 1.48 -12.97
C ALA A 54 -8.44 1.03 -11.54
N LEU A 55 -7.88 1.92 -10.71
CA LEU A 55 -7.60 1.65 -9.29
C LEU A 55 -8.88 1.34 -8.52
N VAL A 56 -9.94 2.13 -8.71
CA VAL A 56 -11.25 1.88 -8.07
C VAL A 56 -11.78 0.50 -8.44
N ARG A 57 -11.72 0.12 -9.74
CA ARG A 57 -12.16 -1.21 -10.19
C ARG A 57 -11.28 -2.33 -9.62
N LEU A 58 -9.97 -2.11 -9.49
CA LEU A 58 -9.06 -3.06 -8.86
C LEU A 58 -9.39 -3.25 -7.37
N VAL A 59 -9.66 -2.18 -6.62
CA VAL A 59 -10.05 -2.30 -5.21
C VAL A 59 -11.38 -3.05 -5.05
N GLN A 60 -12.34 -2.79 -5.95
CA GLN A 60 -13.67 -3.43 -5.91
C GLN A 60 -13.64 -4.92 -6.24
N LEU A 61 -12.84 -5.34 -7.22
CA LEU A 61 -12.87 -6.69 -7.78
C LEU A 61 -11.64 -7.53 -7.44
N GLY A 62 -10.54 -6.87 -7.04
CA GLY A 62 -9.22 -7.47 -6.94
C GLY A 62 -9.11 -8.59 -5.93
N ARG A 63 -9.87 -8.54 -4.82
CA ARG A 63 -9.85 -9.57 -3.77
C ARG A 63 -10.11 -10.97 -4.32
N ALA A 64 -11.07 -11.11 -5.25
CA ALA A 64 -11.39 -12.40 -5.86
C ALA A 64 -10.27 -12.92 -6.79
N ALA A 65 -9.48 -12.01 -7.35
CA ALA A 65 -8.33 -12.31 -8.19
C ALA A 65 -6.98 -12.37 -7.43
N GLY A 66 -6.99 -12.22 -6.10
CA GLY A 66 -5.77 -12.19 -5.30
C GLY A 66 -4.96 -10.89 -5.39
N ILE A 67 -5.59 -9.79 -5.81
CA ILE A 67 -4.96 -8.48 -5.93
C ILE A 67 -5.41 -7.59 -4.77
N TYR A 68 -4.43 -7.05 -4.06
CA TYR A 68 -4.59 -6.12 -2.95
C TYR A 68 -3.98 -4.78 -3.34
N VAL A 69 -4.62 -3.69 -2.94
CA VAL A 69 -4.14 -2.34 -3.26
C VAL A 69 -3.90 -1.60 -1.95
N GLU A 70 -2.68 -1.10 -1.78
CA GLU A 70 -2.28 -0.25 -0.68
C GLU A 70 -1.95 1.13 -1.22
N ILE A 71 -2.61 2.15 -0.67
CA ILE A 71 -2.47 3.53 -1.11
C ILE A 71 -2.00 4.36 0.06
N CYS A 72 -0.82 4.94 -0.10
CA CYS A 72 -0.18 5.81 0.85
C CYS A 72 -0.17 7.24 0.31
N GLY A 73 0.04 8.19 1.23
CA GLY A 73 0.21 9.59 0.90
C GLY A 73 0.45 10.39 2.17
N GLN A 74 1.28 11.41 2.07
CA GLN A 74 1.57 12.30 3.21
C GLN A 74 0.41 13.27 3.47
N ARG A 75 -0.30 13.64 2.40
CA ARG A 75 -1.46 14.55 2.43
C ARG A 75 -2.61 13.88 1.69
N PHE A 76 -3.45 13.17 2.44
CA PHE A 76 -4.64 12.53 1.91
C PHE A 76 -5.86 13.44 2.14
N GLY A 77 -5.93 14.55 1.39
CA GLY A 77 -6.97 15.56 1.55
C GLY A 77 -8.00 15.57 0.42
N ALA A 78 -9.17 16.16 0.69
CA ALA A 78 -10.25 16.28 -0.30
C ALA A 78 -9.86 17.15 -1.51
N GLU A 79 -8.83 18.00 -1.37
CA GLU A 79 -8.25 18.83 -2.42
C GLU A 79 -7.65 18.02 -3.58
N LEU A 80 -7.37 16.72 -3.36
CA LEU A 80 -6.92 15.81 -4.42
C LEU A 80 -8.02 15.46 -5.44
N GLY A 81 -9.27 15.82 -5.13
CA GLY A 81 -10.42 15.73 -6.04
C GLY A 81 -11.29 14.48 -5.87
N ASP A 82 -12.48 14.53 -6.46
CA ASP A 82 -13.56 13.53 -6.28
C ASP A 82 -13.13 12.08 -6.57
N GLY A 83 -12.22 11.88 -7.53
CA GLY A 83 -11.71 10.56 -7.88
C GLY A 83 -10.95 9.90 -6.73
N ILE A 84 -10.17 10.66 -5.97
CA ILE A 84 -9.44 10.16 -4.81
C ILE A 84 -10.39 9.90 -3.64
N THR A 85 -11.38 10.77 -3.44
CA THR A 85 -12.44 10.56 -2.44
C THR A 85 -13.21 9.26 -2.70
N MET A 86 -13.53 8.99 -3.97
CA MET A 86 -14.18 7.74 -4.42
C MET A 86 -13.27 6.53 -4.20
N LEU A 87 -11.99 6.63 -4.54
CA LEU A 87 -11.01 5.57 -4.30
C LEU A 87 -10.89 5.22 -2.81
N ARG A 88 -10.75 6.22 -1.96
CA ARG A 88 -10.73 6.06 -0.49
C ARG A 88 -11.99 5.40 0.05
N ALA A 89 -13.16 5.66 -0.54
CA ALA A 89 -14.41 5.01 -0.12
C ALA A 89 -14.38 3.47 -0.29
N GLN A 90 -13.55 2.96 -1.20
CA GLN A 90 -13.40 1.52 -1.45
C GLN A 90 -12.31 0.88 -0.57
N LEU A 91 -11.43 1.68 0.04
CA LEU A 91 -10.37 1.20 0.91
C LEU A 91 -10.91 0.99 2.33
N THR A 92 -11.14 -0.27 2.68
CA THR A 92 -11.83 -0.66 3.92
C THR A 92 -10.93 -0.68 5.14
N GLY A 93 -9.66 -1.08 5.01
CA GLY A 93 -8.66 -1.00 6.08
C GLY A 93 -7.84 0.28 5.95
N ARG A 94 -7.73 1.06 7.03
CA ARG A 94 -7.05 2.35 7.01
C ARG A 94 -6.14 2.50 8.22
N VAL A 95 -4.95 3.04 7.98
CA VAL A 95 -3.99 3.40 9.02
C VAL A 95 -3.60 4.85 8.81
N SER A 96 -3.60 5.62 9.90
CA SER A 96 -3.09 6.99 9.88
C SER A 96 -2.16 7.21 11.06
N HIS A 97 -0.93 7.60 10.75
CA HIS A 97 -0.02 8.18 11.73
C HIS A 97 -0.47 9.59 12.12
N ARG A 98 0.37 10.29 12.86
CA ARG A 98 0.09 11.69 13.21
C ARG A 98 -0.12 12.55 11.95
N VAL A 99 -1.29 13.18 11.88
CA VAL A 99 -1.59 14.26 10.92
C VAL A 99 -1.57 15.62 11.62
N ASN A 100 -1.42 16.70 10.85
CA ASN A 100 -1.30 18.05 11.41
C ASN A 100 -2.64 18.74 11.67
N ASP A 101 -3.70 18.30 10.98
CA ASP A 101 -5.00 18.97 10.98
C ASP A 101 -6.16 17.95 11.02
N GLU A 102 -7.32 18.44 11.46
CA GLU A 102 -8.52 17.62 11.61
C GLU A 102 -9.12 17.19 10.26
N ALA A 103 -8.93 17.96 9.18
CA ALA A 103 -9.47 17.60 7.87
C ALA A 103 -8.79 16.35 7.32
N SER A 104 -7.46 16.25 7.44
CA SER A 104 -6.69 15.05 7.12
C SER A 104 -7.15 13.84 7.95
N ALA A 105 -7.43 14.03 9.24
CA ALA A 105 -7.95 12.94 10.08
C ALA A 105 -9.37 12.50 9.68
N LYS A 106 -10.25 13.45 9.33
CA LYS A 106 -11.60 13.17 8.81
C LYS A 106 -11.55 12.44 7.47
N MET A 107 -10.59 12.75 6.61
CA MET A 107 -10.41 12.00 5.35
C MET A 107 -10.05 10.53 5.59
N ALA A 108 -9.26 10.24 6.63
CA ALA A 108 -8.92 8.88 7.00
C ALA A 108 -10.07 8.14 7.71
N PHE A 109 -10.75 8.77 8.68
CA PHE A 109 -11.66 8.06 9.60
C PHE A 109 -13.05 8.67 9.79
N GLY A 110 -13.40 9.73 9.05
CA GLY A 110 -14.66 10.45 9.25
C GLY A 110 -15.92 9.62 8.99
N ASP A 111 -15.82 8.62 8.11
CA ASP A 111 -16.84 7.60 7.82
C ASP A 111 -16.66 6.30 8.64
N ILE A 112 -15.65 6.23 9.52
CA ILE A 112 -15.39 5.08 10.41
C ILE A 112 -15.81 5.40 11.84
N SER A 113 -15.21 6.42 12.46
CA SER A 113 -15.50 6.81 13.84
C SER A 113 -15.03 8.23 14.15
N PRO A 114 -15.88 9.10 14.73
CA PRO A 114 -15.45 10.40 15.25
C PRO A 114 -14.33 10.29 16.30
N ASP A 115 -14.34 9.22 17.10
CA ASP A 115 -13.32 9.00 18.13
C ASP A 115 -11.97 8.64 17.50
N ALA A 116 -11.96 7.91 16.37
CA ALA A 116 -10.74 7.63 15.62
C ALA A 116 -10.14 8.90 15.02
N VAL A 117 -10.98 9.82 14.52
CA VAL A 117 -10.56 11.15 14.06
C VAL A 117 -9.86 11.90 15.19
N LEU A 118 -10.50 12.00 16.37
CA LEU A 118 -9.93 12.65 17.55
C LEU A 118 -8.65 11.97 18.03
N ALA A 119 -8.63 10.64 18.05
CA ALA A 119 -7.48 9.87 18.49
C ALA A 119 -6.25 10.08 17.60
N THR A 120 -6.46 10.33 16.31
CA THR A 120 -5.40 10.56 15.32
C THR A 120 -4.82 11.97 15.45
N THR A 121 -5.66 13.00 15.65
CA THR A 121 -5.19 14.39 15.83
C THR A 121 -4.47 14.60 17.15
N GLN A 122 -4.74 13.76 18.16
CA GLN A 122 -4.08 13.79 19.46
C GLN A 122 -2.75 13.03 19.51
N ILE A 123 -2.29 12.40 18.42
CA ILE A 123 -1.00 11.70 18.43
C ILE A 123 0.13 12.71 18.69
N PRO A 124 0.93 12.54 19.76
CA PRO A 124 2.01 13.47 20.06
C PRO A 124 3.18 13.35 19.07
N VAL A 125 3.87 14.46 18.80
CA VAL A 125 5.00 14.54 17.85
C VAL A 125 6.18 13.67 18.30
N GLU A 126 6.40 13.58 19.60
CA GLU A 126 7.50 12.84 20.24
C GLU A 126 7.29 11.32 20.28
N ARG A 127 6.21 10.81 19.68
CA ARG A 127 5.89 9.38 19.64
C ARG A 127 5.87 8.83 18.21
N PRO A 128 7.05 8.74 17.53
CA PRO A 128 7.13 8.20 16.17
C PRO A 128 6.59 6.78 16.10
N GLY A 129 5.92 6.46 14.98
CA GLY A 129 5.29 5.17 14.75
C GLY A 129 3.94 4.95 15.45
N MET A 130 3.49 5.86 16.33
CA MET A 130 2.10 5.81 16.80
C MET A 130 1.14 6.10 15.65
N ALA A 131 0.09 5.29 15.56
CA ALA A 131 -0.95 5.42 14.56
C ALA A 131 -2.31 4.95 15.10
N VAL A 132 -3.36 5.29 14.38
CA VAL A 132 -4.68 4.68 14.52
C VAL A 132 -4.88 3.75 13.33
N ALA A 133 -5.37 2.54 13.59
CA ALA A 133 -5.86 1.63 12.58
C ALA A 133 -7.36 1.50 12.75
N GLY A 134 -8.11 1.56 11.66
CA GLY A 134 -9.55 1.40 11.65
C GLY A 134 -10.03 0.68 10.41
N ASP A 135 -11.23 0.13 10.50
CA ASP A 135 -11.89 -0.52 9.38
C ASP A 135 -13.32 -0.01 9.16
N SER A 136 -13.91 -0.38 8.02
CA SER A 136 -15.26 0.02 7.65
C SER A 136 -16.38 -0.58 8.52
N THR A 137 -16.06 -1.42 9.52
CA THR A 137 -17.05 -1.90 10.51
C THR A 137 -17.30 -0.89 11.62
N GLY A 138 -16.50 0.18 11.68
CA GLY A 138 -16.49 1.17 12.75
C GLY A 138 -15.50 0.84 13.88
N GLY A 139 -14.87 -0.33 13.82
CA GLY A 139 -13.81 -0.73 14.73
C GLY A 139 -12.53 0.08 14.50
N TRP A 140 -11.89 0.50 15.59
CA TRP A 140 -10.59 1.16 15.53
C TRP A 140 -9.75 0.88 16.78
N VAL A 141 -8.44 0.95 16.61
CA VAL A 141 -7.44 0.72 17.67
C VAL A 141 -6.26 1.67 17.50
N ARG A 142 -5.63 2.03 18.62
CA ARG A 142 -4.30 2.66 18.59
C ARG A 142 -3.23 1.59 18.46
N ILE A 143 -2.30 1.80 17.55
CA ILE A 143 -1.19 0.90 17.29
C ILE A 143 0.13 1.65 17.34
N ARG A 144 1.22 0.89 17.37
CA ARG A 144 2.57 1.40 17.12
C ARG A 144 3.22 0.56 16.03
N THR A 145 3.52 1.17 14.89
CA THR A 145 4.19 0.51 13.78
C THR A 145 5.66 0.25 14.13
N PRO A 146 6.24 -0.88 13.70
CA PRO A 146 7.65 -1.17 13.95
C PRO A 146 8.55 -0.19 13.21
N PHE A 147 9.69 0.15 13.82
CA PHE A 147 10.72 0.93 13.14
C PHE A 147 11.58 0.00 12.28
N THR A 148 11.61 0.26 10.98
CA THR A 148 12.48 -0.45 10.02
C THR A 148 13.51 0.53 9.49
N THR A 149 14.79 0.23 9.74
CA THR A 149 15.90 1.00 9.17
C THR A 149 16.04 0.71 7.69
N MET A 150 16.65 1.64 6.95
CA MET A 150 16.98 1.43 5.52
C MET A 150 17.84 0.18 5.30
N ARG A 151 18.78 -0.09 6.21
CA ARG A 151 19.63 -1.30 6.14
C ARG A 151 18.80 -2.59 6.27
N GLN A 152 17.85 -2.63 7.21
CA GLN A 152 16.96 -3.77 7.36
C GLN A 152 16.10 -3.98 6.11
N ALA A 153 15.56 -2.90 5.53
CA ALA A 153 14.79 -2.96 4.29
C ALA A 153 15.63 -3.52 3.13
N VAL A 154 16.83 -2.97 2.88
CA VAL A 154 17.74 -3.44 1.82
C VAL A 154 18.13 -4.90 2.01
N ASN A 155 18.46 -5.31 3.24
CA ASN A 155 18.80 -6.70 3.54
C ASN A 155 17.62 -7.64 3.25
N ALA A 156 16.40 -7.25 3.65
CA ALA A 156 15.21 -8.05 3.40
C ALA A 156 14.89 -8.15 1.90
N CYS A 157 14.99 -7.05 1.15
CA CYS A 157 14.81 -7.04 -0.30
C CYS A 157 15.84 -7.93 -0.99
N THR A 158 17.12 -7.81 -0.63
CA THR A 158 18.21 -8.61 -1.20
C THR A 158 18.02 -10.10 -0.93
N ALA A 159 17.69 -10.46 0.31
CA ALA A 159 17.46 -11.84 0.70
C ALA A 159 16.27 -12.49 -0.04
N ASN A 160 15.27 -11.71 -0.44
CA ASN A 160 14.04 -12.21 -1.06
C ASN A 160 13.91 -11.88 -2.55
N ALA A 161 14.88 -11.20 -3.18
CA ALA A 161 14.80 -10.80 -4.59
C ALA A 161 14.59 -11.99 -5.55
N HIS A 162 15.12 -13.17 -5.21
CA HIS A 162 14.94 -14.42 -5.97
C HIS A 162 13.49 -14.94 -5.96
N ARG A 163 12.60 -14.38 -5.12
CA ARG A 163 11.19 -14.75 -5.01
C ARG A 163 10.26 -13.84 -5.80
N THR A 164 10.77 -12.82 -6.49
CA THR A 164 9.95 -11.92 -7.29
C THR A 164 9.22 -12.72 -8.39
N PRO A 165 7.88 -12.73 -8.38
CA PRO A 165 7.12 -13.50 -9.36
C PRO A 165 7.24 -12.90 -10.75
N VAL A 166 7.14 -13.76 -11.77
CA VAL A 166 6.95 -13.32 -13.15
C VAL A 166 5.48 -12.95 -13.32
N LEU A 167 5.23 -11.67 -13.60
CA LEU A 167 3.91 -11.16 -13.95
C LEU A 167 3.86 -10.95 -15.47
N ASP A 168 3.10 -11.81 -16.15
CA ASP A 168 2.94 -11.75 -17.60
C ASP A 168 2.27 -10.44 -18.02
N GLY A 169 2.76 -9.83 -19.11
CA GLY A 169 2.27 -8.56 -19.63
C GLY A 169 2.83 -7.32 -18.93
N LEU A 170 3.65 -7.49 -17.89
CA LEU A 170 4.35 -6.40 -17.21
C LEU A 170 5.86 -6.38 -17.47
N GLU A 171 6.34 -7.14 -18.45
CA GLU A 171 7.77 -7.30 -18.76
C GLU A 171 8.44 -5.97 -19.08
N SER A 172 7.75 -5.10 -19.84
CA SER A 172 8.24 -3.78 -20.22
C SER A 172 8.35 -2.79 -19.05
N PHE A 173 7.72 -3.09 -17.92
CA PHE A 173 7.74 -2.26 -16.71
C PHE A 173 8.72 -2.78 -15.66
N ARG A 174 9.45 -3.86 -15.93
CA ARG A 174 10.44 -4.39 -15.00
C ARG A 174 11.58 -3.39 -14.79
N PRO A 175 12.02 -3.16 -13.55
CA PRO A 175 13.13 -2.25 -13.29
C PRO A 175 14.41 -2.78 -13.94
N VAL A 176 15.11 -1.91 -14.66
CA VAL A 176 16.46 -2.21 -15.16
C VAL A 176 17.41 -2.13 -13.98
N LEU A 177 17.80 -3.28 -13.44
CA LEU A 177 18.75 -3.34 -12.34
C LEU A 177 20.17 -3.17 -12.89
N PRO A 178 20.93 -2.14 -12.47
CA PRO A 178 22.36 -2.10 -12.77
C PRO A 178 23.05 -3.29 -12.08
N ALA A 179 24.15 -3.77 -12.65
CA ALA A 179 24.99 -4.75 -11.96
C ALA A 179 25.41 -4.16 -10.60
N LEU A 180 25.11 -4.88 -9.51
CA LEU A 180 25.50 -4.46 -8.16
C LEU A 180 27.03 -4.44 -8.08
N ALA A 181 27.62 -3.24 -8.18
CA ALA A 181 29.02 -3.05 -7.87
C ALA A 181 29.18 -3.13 -6.33
N PRO A 182 30.08 -3.97 -5.80
CA PRO A 182 30.39 -3.98 -4.38
C PRO A 182 30.90 -2.59 -3.98
N VAL A 183 30.19 -1.92 -3.07
CA VAL A 183 30.70 -0.71 -2.42
C VAL A 183 31.58 -1.16 -1.27
N GLU A 184 32.85 -0.80 -1.31
CA GLU A 184 33.81 -1.09 -0.24
C GLU A 184 33.28 -0.52 1.08
N ALA A 185 33.10 -1.39 2.08
CA ALA A 185 32.74 -0.94 3.41
C ALA A 185 33.93 -0.18 4.01
N PRO A 186 33.73 1.01 4.62
CA PRO A 186 34.82 1.69 5.30
C PRO A 186 35.40 0.77 6.37
N ALA A 187 36.73 0.65 6.37
CA ALA A 187 37.44 -0.19 7.33
C ALA A 187 37.03 0.17 8.76
N PRO A 188 36.82 -0.83 9.64
CA PRO A 188 36.48 -0.55 11.03
C PRO A 188 37.57 0.33 11.65
N ALA A 189 37.17 1.43 12.28
CA ALA A 189 38.10 2.34 12.94
C ALA A 189 38.93 1.54 13.97
N ALA A 190 40.25 1.62 13.85
CA ALA A 190 41.16 0.99 14.78
C ALA A 190 40.86 1.50 16.20
N ARG A 191 40.58 0.58 17.12
CA ARG A 191 40.49 0.93 18.55
C ARG A 191 41.83 1.53 18.97
N PRO A 192 41.85 2.67 19.69
CA PRO A 192 43.10 3.20 20.22
C PRO A 192 43.73 2.16 21.14
N ALA A 193 45.00 1.85 20.88
CA ALA A 193 45.80 1.01 21.75
C ALA A 193 45.98 1.74 23.09
N THR A 194 45.48 1.14 24.16
CA THR A 194 45.78 1.58 25.53
C THR A 194 47.25 1.29 25.80
N ALA A 195 48.03 2.34 26.06
CA ALA A 195 49.37 2.26 26.62
C ALA A 195 49.33 2.07 28.13
#